data_AF-A0A3D3KKP3-F1
#
_entry.id   AF-A0A3D3KKP3-F1
#
_cell.length_a   1.000
_cell.length_b   1.000
_cell.length_c   1.000
_cell.angle_alpha   90.00
_cell.angle_beta   90.00
_cell.angle_gamma   90.00
#
_symmetry.space_group_name_H-M   'P 1'
#
loop_
_entity.id
_entity.type
_entity.pdbx_description
1 polymer ?
#
loop_
_entity_poly.entity_id
_entity_poly.type
_entity_poly.pdbx_seq_one_letter_code
_entity_poly.pdbx_strand_id
1 'polypeptide(L)'
;MLHRHTTATKKICLNIPSLLLEKIDEEAANLSITRSELTREALESYAKSVSAARLEKELKEGYIATAELAKKVCEEWKFVNAENL
;
A
#
# COMPACT_ATOMS: atom_id res chain seq x y z
N MET A 1 19.73 -0.71 -21.66
CA MET A 1 18.85 0.45 -21.91
C MET A 1 17.87 0.54 -20.74
N LEU A 2 18.15 1.43 -19.77
CA LEU A 2 17.20 1.70 -18.69
C LEU A 2 16.03 2.44 -19.31
N HIS A 3 14.85 1.83 -19.31
CA HIS A 3 13.62 2.47 -19.76
C HIS A 3 13.33 3.63 -18.81
N ARG A 4 13.58 4.85 -19.30
CA ARG A 4 13.18 6.08 -18.64
C ARG A 4 11.65 6.07 -18.66
N HIS A 5 11.01 5.71 -17.54
CA HIS A 5 9.56 5.87 -17.42
C HIS A 5 9.26 7.36 -17.50
N THR A 6 8.85 7.83 -18.67
CA THR A 6 8.25 9.14 -18.84
C THR A 6 6.97 9.13 -17.99
N THR A 7 6.91 9.95 -16.94
CA THR A 7 5.71 10.20 -16.11
C THR A 7 4.69 11.01 -16.92
N ALA A 8 4.19 10.43 -18.00
CA ALA A 8 3.12 11.03 -18.78
C ALA A 8 1.84 11.00 -17.94
N THR A 9 1.30 12.17 -17.61
CA THR A 9 0.00 12.28 -16.95
C THR A 9 -1.11 11.95 -17.95
N LYS A 10 -2.11 11.20 -17.51
CA LYS A 10 -3.32 10.89 -18.29
C LYS A 10 -4.51 11.63 -17.68
N LYS A 11 -5.31 12.27 -18.53
CA LYS A 11 -6.59 12.83 -18.10
C LYS A 11 -7.63 11.72 -18.00
N ILE A 12 -8.38 11.71 -16.91
CA ILE A 12 -9.48 10.78 -16.67
C ILE A 12 -10.75 11.58 -16.39
N CYS A 13 -11.88 11.08 -16.85
CA CYS A 13 -13.20 11.62 -16.52
C CYS A 13 -13.86 10.67 -15.52
N LEU A 14 -14.32 11.20 -14.39
CA LEU A 14 -14.90 10.42 -13.30
C LEU A 14 -16.27 10.99 -12.95
N ASN A 15 -17.22 10.12 -12.66
CA ASN A 15 -18.50 10.50 -12.07
C ASN A 15 -18.33 10.54 -10.55
N ILE A 16 -18.44 11.73 -9.97
CA ILE A 16 -18.32 11.95 -8.52
C ILE A 16 -19.67 12.48 -8.02
N PRO A 17 -20.24 11.95 -6.92
CA PRO A 17 -21.44 12.51 -6.31
C PRO A 17 -21.27 14.00 -6.00
N SER A 18 -22.29 14.81 -6.27
CA SER A 18 -22.22 16.28 -6.12
C SER A 18 -21.77 16.71 -4.73
N LEU A 19 -22.37 16.14 -3.68
CA LEU A 19 -22.02 16.43 -2.28
C LEU A 19 -20.57 16.09 -1.94
N LEU A 20 -19.99 15.08 -2.61
CA LEU A 20 -18.58 14.74 -2.42
C LEU A 20 -17.69 15.73 -3.16
N LEU A 21 -18.08 16.14 -4.36
CA LEU A 21 -17.34 17.13 -5.14
C LEU A 21 -17.28 18.48 -4.42
N GLU A 22 -18.40 18.92 -3.83
CA GLU A 22 -18.47 20.14 -3.01
C GLU A 22 -17.49 20.09 -1.83
N LYS A 23 -17.46 18.98 -1.09
CA LYS A 23 -16.48 18.80 0.00
C LYS A 23 -15.04 18.82 -0.50
N ILE A 24 -14.76 18.19 -1.64
CA ILE A 24 -13.40 18.21 -2.22
C ILE A 24 -13.02 19.65 -2.58
N ASP A 25 -13.96 20.45 -3.10
CA ASP A 25 -13.71 21.85 -3.44
C ASP A 25 -13.45 22.72 -2.21
N GLU A 26 -14.25 22.53 -1.15
CA GLU A 26 -14.05 23.21 0.14
C GLU A 26 -12.68 22.89 0.74
N GLU A 27 -12.31 21.61 0.80
CA GLU A 27 -11.02 21.20 1.36
C GLU A 27 -9.84 21.64 0.49
N ALA A 28 -9.97 21.59 -0.83
CA ALA A 28 -8.95 22.10 -1.73
C ALA A 28 -8.73 23.62 -1.51
N ALA A 29 -9.81 24.38 -1.33
CA ALA A 29 -9.75 25.79 -1.00
C ALA A 29 -9.07 26.04 0.36
N ASN A 30 -9.46 25.29 1.41
CA ASN A 30 -8.85 25.38 2.74
C ASN A 30 -7.34 25.11 2.72
N LEU A 31 -6.91 24.16 1.90
CA LEU A 31 -5.51 23.79 1.72
C LEU A 31 -4.76 24.66 0.71
N SER A 32 -5.45 25.60 0.05
CA SER A 32 -4.88 26.44 -1.02
C SER A 32 -4.26 25.64 -2.17
N ILE A 33 -4.87 24.51 -2.53
CA ILE A 33 -4.46 23.65 -3.65
C ILE A 33 -5.62 23.48 -4.63
N THR A 34 -5.34 22.96 -5.82
CA THR A 34 -6.39 22.65 -6.80
C THR A 34 -7.10 21.34 -6.46
N ARG A 35 -8.36 21.21 -6.89
CA ARG A 35 -9.11 19.95 -6.86
C ARG A 35 -8.31 18.78 -7.44
N SER A 36 -7.57 19.01 -8.52
CA SER A 36 -6.78 17.97 -9.19
C SER A 36 -5.58 17.52 -8.36
N GLU A 37 -4.96 18.42 -7.61
CA GLU A 37 -3.88 18.08 -6.66
C GLU A 37 -4.42 17.27 -5.50
N LEU A 38 -5.49 17.76 -4.85
CA LEU A 38 -6.12 17.04 -3.74
C LEU A 38 -6.58 15.64 -4.16
N THR A 39 -7.25 15.54 -5.32
CA THR A 39 -7.72 14.24 -5.85
C THR A 39 -6.54 13.32 -6.17
N ARG A 40 -5.44 13.84 -6.71
CA ARG A 40 -4.24 13.04 -7.00
C ARG A 40 -3.62 12.50 -5.72
N GLU A 41 -3.43 13.34 -4.70
CA GLU A 41 -2.88 12.93 -3.42
C GLU A 41 -3.74 11.87 -2.73
N ALA A 42 -5.07 12.05 -2.74
CA ALA A 42 -6.01 11.08 -2.21
C ALA A 42 -5.91 9.72 -2.94
N LEU A 43 -5.85 9.74 -4.27
CA LEU A 43 -5.70 8.53 -5.08
C LEU A 43 -4.35 7.84 -4.84
N GLU A 44 -3.25 8.59 -4.74
CA GLU A 44 -1.93 8.04 -4.43
C GLU A 44 -1.89 7.39 -3.05
N SER A 45 -2.46 8.05 -2.05
CA SER A 45 -2.57 7.53 -0.68
C SER A 45 -3.38 6.24 -0.65
N TYR A 46 -4.54 6.23 -1.31
CA TYR A 46 -5.41 5.05 -1.37
C TYR A 46 -4.75 3.87 -2.12
N ALA A 47 -4.05 4.14 -3.23
CA ALA A 47 -3.33 3.09 -3.96
C ALA A 47 -2.24 2.44 -3.10
N LYS A 48 -1.50 3.25 -2.32
CA LYS A 48 -0.49 2.74 -1.37
C LYS A 48 -1.13 1.89 -0.27
N SER A 49 -2.24 2.34 0.32
CA SER A 49 -2.91 1.59 1.38
C SER A 49 -3.46 0.25 0.90
N VAL A 50 -4.04 0.21 -0.31
CA VAL A 50 -4.53 -1.03 -0.93
C VAL A 50 -3.38 -2.02 -1.16
N SER A 51 -2.25 -1.54 -1.67
CA SER A 51 -1.06 -2.37 -1.89
C SER A 51 -0.52 -2.93 -0.56
N ALA A 52 -0.40 -2.09 0.47
CA ALA A 52 0.06 -2.50 1.79
C ALA A 52 -0.86 -3.55 2.43
N ALA A 53 -2.17 -3.34 2.38
CA ALA A 53 -3.16 -4.28 2.93
C ALA A 53 -3.11 -5.64 2.22
N ARG A 54 -2.88 -5.64 0.89
CA ARG A 54 -2.70 -6.87 0.13
C ARG A 54 -1.43 -7.61 0.55
N LEU A 55 -0.31 -6.90 0.66
CA LEU A 55 0.96 -7.47 1.10
C LEU A 55 0.84 -8.06 2.50
N GLU A 56 0.22 -7.35 3.43
CA GLU A 56 0.00 -7.82 4.80
C GLU A 56 -0.81 -9.13 4.82
N LYS A 57 -1.86 -9.22 4.00
CA LYS A 57 -2.64 -10.45 3.85
C LYS A 57 -1.80 -11.61 3.31
N GLU A 58 -1.08 -11.39 2.23
CA GLU A 58 -0.21 -12.41 1.62
C GLU A 58 0.87 -12.89 2.60
N LEU A 59 1.48 -11.98 3.36
CA LEU A 59 2.44 -12.31 4.42
C LEU A 59 1.80 -13.15 5.52
N LYS A 60 0.65 -12.73 6.03
CA LYS A 60 -0.07 -13.45 7.09
C LYS A 60 -0.40 -14.88 6.66
N GLU A 61 -0.91 -15.04 5.44
CA GLU A 61 -1.22 -16.37 4.88
C GLU A 61 0.04 -17.23 4.75
N GLY A 62 1.13 -16.67 4.23
CA GLY A 62 2.42 -17.35 4.13
C GLY A 62 2.98 -17.78 5.48
N TYR A 63 2.96 -16.90 6.48
CA TYR A 63 3.43 -17.22 7.83
C TYR A 63 2.59 -18.33 8.48
N ILE A 64 1.27 -18.28 8.35
CA ILE A 64 0.38 -19.32 8.88
C ILE A 64 0.68 -20.67 8.20
N ALA A 65 0.77 -20.69 6.87
CA ALA A 65 1.05 -21.91 6.11
C ALA A 65 2.41 -22.54 6.47
N THR A 66 3.40 -21.71 6.80
CA THR A 66 4.77 -22.16 7.09
C THR A 66 5.01 -22.39 8.59
N ALA A 67 4.06 -22.05 9.46
CA ALA A 67 4.25 -22.05 10.91
C ALA A 67 4.59 -23.43 11.48
N GLU A 68 3.91 -24.48 11.02
CA GLU A 68 4.14 -25.84 11.51
C GLU A 68 5.50 -26.40 11.09
N LEU A 69 5.90 -26.13 9.83
CA LEU A 69 7.22 -26.51 9.33
C LEU A 69 8.33 -25.74 10.05
N ALA A 70 8.16 -24.42 10.22
CA ALA A 70 9.13 -23.58 10.94
C ALA A 70 9.31 -24.06 12.39
N LYS A 71 8.23 -24.43 13.08
CA LYS A 71 8.31 -25.02 14.43
C LYS A 71 9.12 -26.31 14.45
N LYS A 72 8.84 -27.24 13.54
CA LYS A 72 9.59 -28.51 13.43
C LYS A 72 11.08 -28.28 13.19
N VAL A 73 11.42 -27.39 12.25
CA VAL A 73 12.83 -27.03 11.99
C VAL A 73 13.47 -26.40 13.23
N CYS A 74 12.80 -25.48 13.92
CA CYS A 74 13.34 -24.93 15.18
C CYS A 74 13.56 -26.01 16.25
N GLU A 75 12.66 -26.98 16.37
CA GLU A 75 12.80 -28.10 17.32
C GLU A 75 13.94 -29.04 16.94
N GLU A 76 14.11 -29.35 15.66
CA GLU A 76 15.17 -30.22 15.13
C GLU A 76 16.56 -29.59 15.32
N TRP A 77 16.68 -28.28 15.19
CA TRP A 77 17.96 -27.56 15.21
C TRP A 77 18.26 -26.84 16.54
N LYS A 78 17.42 -27.02 17.57
CA LYS A 78 17.53 -26.33 18.86
C LYS A 78 18.88 -26.49 19.57
N PHE A 79 19.59 -27.59 19.31
CA PHE A 79 20.87 -27.90 19.95
C PHE A 79 22.08 -27.25 19.25
N VAL A 80 21.94 -26.80 18.00
CA VAL A 80 23.02 -26.16 17.23
C VAL A 80 23.16 -24.66 17.57
N ASN A 81 22.09 -24.03 18.07
CA ASN A 81 22.08 -22.62 18.44
C ASN A 81 22.62 -22.31 19.85
N ALA A 82 22.93 -23.34 20.65
CA ALA A 82 23.41 -23.17 22.03
C ALA A 82 24.91 -22.84 22.13
N GLU A 83 25.68 -22.88 21.03
CA GLU A 83 27.13 -22.68 21.03
C GLU A 83 27.58 -21.24 20.73
N ASN A 84 26.67 -20.28 20.53
CA ASN A 84 27.01 -18.89 20.16
C ASN A 84 26.33 -17.80 21.03
N LEU A 85 26.11 -18.05 22.33
CA LEU A 85 25.71 -17.03 23.31
C LEU A 85 26.85 -16.73 24.30
#